data_AF-A0A2I0HFI2-F1
#
_entry.id   AF-A0A2I0HFI2-F1
#
_cell.length_a   1.000
_cell.length_b   1.000
_cell.length_c   1.000
_cell.angle_alpha   90.00
_cell.angle_beta   90.00
_cell.angle_gamma   90.00
#
_symmetry.space_group_name_H-M   'P 1'
#
loop_
_entity.id
_entity.type
_entity.pdbx_description
1 polymer ?
#
loop_
_entity_poly.entity_id
_entity_poly.type
_entity_poly.pdbx_seq_one_letter_code
_entity_poly.pdbx_strand_id
1 'polypeptide(L)'
;EEKDQRRIPTKKNIQEALDWLVQDSWSGDSLVFYFSGHGLRVPENTEGDELDGFDETICPVDFTKEGMILDDEINSRIVRPLKEGVTLHAIVDSCH
;
A
#
# COMPACT_ATOMS: atom_id res chain seq x y z
N GLU A 1 11.07 -5.85 19.51
CA GLU A 1 9.88 -6.34 18.78
C GLU A 1 8.66 -5.57 19.22
N GLU A 2 7.76 -5.23 18.28
CA GLU A 2 6.49 -4.56 18.55
C GLU A 2 5.53 -5.51 19.29
N LYS A 3 4.77 -4.98 20.25
CA LYS A 3 3.91 -5.77 21.16
C LYS A 3 2.41 -5.48 21.01
N ASP A 4 2.03 -4.34 20.46
CA ASP A 4 0.63 -4.05 20.13
C ASP A 4 0.26 -4.77 18.84
N GLN A 5 -0.71 -5.70 18.93
CA GLN A 5 -1.17 -6.49 17.78
C GLN A 5 -1.67 -5.62 16.62
N ARG A 6 -2.17 -4.41 16.88
CA ARG A 6 -2.64 -3.47 15.84
C ARG A 6 -1.52 -2.76 15.10
N ARG A 7 -0.30 -2.79 15.66
CA ARG A 7 0.88 -2.14 15.08
C ARG A 7 1.83 -3.12 14.39
N ILE A 8 1.53 -4.43 14.47
CA ILE A 8 2.24 -5.43 13.68
C ILE A 8 1.84 -5.24 12.20
N PRO A 9 2.77 -5.22 11.25
CA PRO A 9 2.47 -4.99 9.83
C PRO A 9 1.90 -6.25 9.16
N THR A 10 0.76 -6.73 9.66
CA THR A 10 -0.05 -7.76 8.98
C THR A 10 -0.78 -7.15 7.80
N LYS A 11 -1.20 -7.98 6.84
CA LYS A 11 -1.94 -7.52 5.66
C LYS A 11 -3.14 -6.65 6.05
N LYS A 12 -3.94 -7.16 6.99
CA LYS A 12 -5.12 -6.47 7.51
C LYS A 12 -4.76 -5.12 8.14
N ASN A 13 -3.75 -5.06 9.01
CA ASN A 13 -3.40 -3.82 9.69
C ASN A 13 -2.83 -2.78 8.72
N ILE A 14 -2.08 -3.19 7.70
CA ILE A 14 -1.59 -2.29 6.66
C ILE A 14 -2.78 -1.73 5.86
N GLN A 15 -3.73 -2.57 5.45
CA GLN A 15 -4.93 -2.13 4.72
C GLN A 15 -5.77 -1.13 5.55
N GLU A 16 -6.00 -1.42 6.83
CA GLU A 16 -6.70 -0.50 7.74
C GLU A 16 -5.94 0.82 7.93
N ALA A 17 -4.60 0.77 8.00
CA ALA A 17 -3.77 1.97 8.12
C ALA A 17 -3.76 2.81 6.82
N LEU A 18 -3.81 2.18 5.65
CA LEU A 18 -3.96 2.85 4.35
C LEU A 18 -5.30 3.60 4.29
N ASP A 19 -6.39 2.93 4.67
CA ASP A 19 -7.73 3.55 4.71
C ASP A 19 -7.74 4.74 5.69
N TRP A 20 -7.16 4.56 6.88
CA TRP A 20 -7.03 5.61 7.88
C TRP A 20 -6.21 6.81 7.38
N LEU A 21 -5.14 6.59 6.61
CA LEU A 21 -4.23 7.65 6.15
C LEU A 21 -4.94 8.72 5.33
N VAL A 22 -5.88 8.32 4.47
CA VAL A 22 -6.63 9.24 3.61
C VAL A 22 -7.98 9.65 4.19
N GLN A 23 -8.42 8.97 5.24
CA GLN A 23 -9.68 9.24 5.91
C GLN A 23 -9.73 10.70 6.38
N ASP A 24 -10.83 11.38 6.09
CA ASP A 24 -11.11 12.74 6.52
C ASP A 24 -10.08 13.81 6.11
N SER A 25 -9.16 13.49 5.19
CA SER A 25 -8.23 14.46 4.59
C SER A 25 -8.96 15.61 3.92
N TRP A 26 -8.34 16.79 3.91
CA TRP A 26 -8.90 18.02 3.36
C TRP A 26 -7.90 18.76 2.48
N SER A 27 -8.42 19.62 1.60
CA SER A 27 -7.59 20.43 0.70
C SER A 27 -6.53 21.22 1.50
N GLY A 28 -5.26 21.07 1.12
CA GLY A 28 -4.10 21.63 1.82
C GLY A 28 -3.34 20.65 2.71
N ASP A 29 -3.89 19.45 2.98
CA ASP A 29 -3.21 18.44 3.78
C ASP A 29 -2.02 17.81 3.03
N SER A 30 -0.99 17.40 3.80
CA SER A 30 0.18 16.68 3.32
C SER A 30 0.32 15.38 4.09
N LEU A 31 0.12 14.27 3.38
CA LEU A 31 0.11 12.91 3.91
C LEU A 31 1.44 12.22 3.57
N VAL A 32 1.89 11.31 4.44
CA VAL A 32 3.11 10.52 4.18
C VAL A 32 2.79 9.04 4.31
N PHE A 33 3.06 8.29 3.25
CA PHE A 33 3.14 6.84 3.26
C PHE A 33 4.62 6.44 3.16
N TYR A 34 5.12 5.76 4.19
CA TYR A 34 6.48 5.20 4.20
C TYR A 34 6.42 3.69 4.35
N PHE A 35 7.06 2.99 3.42
CA PHE A 35 7.23 1.55 3.47
C PHE A 35 8.71 1.19 3.31
N SER A 36 9.18 0.28 4.14
CA SER A 36 10.48 -0.38 3.97
C SER A 36 10.31 -1.86 4.27
N GLY A 37 10.67 -2.69 3.31
CA GLY A 37 10.44 -4.13 3.39
C GLY A 37 10.59 -4.84 2.06
N HIS A 38 10.16 -6.09 2.01
CA HIS A 38 10.16 -6.85 0.77
C HIS A 38 9.01 -6.39 -0.13
N GLY A 39 9.36 -6.13 -1.39
CA GLY A 39 8.44 -6.14 -2.50
C GLY A 39 8.76 -7.27 -3.45
N LEU A 40 7.73 -7.76 -4.12
CA LEU A 40 7.80 -8.83 -5.11
C LEU A 40 6.95 -8.45 -6.31
N ARG A 41 7.11 -9.19 -7.41
CA ARG A 41 6.28 -9.08 -8.60
C ARG A 41 5.50 -10.36 -8.83
N VAL A 42 4.25 -10.24 -9.28
CA VAL A 42 3.41 -11.37 -9.69
C VAL A 42 2.90 -11.13 -11.11
N PRO A 43 2.61 -12.18 -11.90
CA PRO A 43 1.99 -11.98 -13.20
C PRO A 43 0.71 -11.16 -13.07
N GLU A 44 0.50 -10.22 -13.99
CA GLU A 44 -0.66 -9.33 -13.98
C GLU A 44 -1.98 -10.11 -13.87
N ASN A 45 -2.91 -9.59 -13.08
CA ASN A 45 -4.23 -10.19 -12.95
C ASN A 45 -5.17 -9.82 -14.11
N THR A 46 -4.92 -8.69 -14.77
CA THR A 46 -5.70 -8.16 -15.90
C THR A 46 -4.78 -7.95 -17.08
N GLU A 47 -5.02 -8.63 -18.20
CA GLU A 47 -4.15 -8.55 -19.38
C GLU A 47 -4.06 -7.12 -19.93
N GLY A 48 -2.84 -6.57 -19.96
CA GLY A 48 -2.52 -5.25 -20.50
C GLY A 48 -2.76 -4.08 -19.53
N ASP A 49 -2.92 -4.37 -18.23
CA ASP A 49 -2.93 -3.34 -17.18
C ASP A 49 -1.50 -2.87 -16.89
N GLU A 50 -0.54 -3.82 -16.89
CA GLU A 50 0.87 -3.55 -16.64
C GLU A 50 1.72 -3.57 -17.91
N LEU A 51 2.61 -2.58 -18.05
CA LEU A 51 3.44 -2.42 -19.26
C LEU A 51 4.41 -3.59 -19.48
N ASP A 52 4.80 -4.27 -18.41
CA ASP A 52 5.67 -5.43 -18.46
C ASP A 52 4.96 -6.75 -18.08
N GLY A 53 3.65 -6.68 -17.82
CA GLY A 53 2.80 -7.80 -17.46
C GLY A 53 2.99 -8.33 -16.04
N PHE A 54 3.53 -7.53 -15.11
CA PHE A 54 3.67 -7.91 -13.71
C PHE A 54 3.13 -6.83 -12.75
N ASP A 55 2.28 -7.23 -11.81
CA ASP A 55 1.87 -6.37 -10.69
C ASP A 55 2.98 -6.32 -9.62
N GLU A 56 3.32 -5.13 -9.16
CA GLU A 56 4.15 -4.91 -7.98
C GLU A 56 3.39 -5.20 -6.70
N THR A 57 4.12 -5.63 -5.68
CA THR A 57 3.52 -5.96 -4.38
C THR A 57 4.41 -5.55 -3.24
N ILE A 58 3.80 -5.20 -2.11
CA ILE A 58 4.48 -5.18 -0.81
C ILE A 58 4.14 -6.44 -0.02
N CYS A 59 5.09 -6.91 0.81
CA CYS A 59 4.94 -8.12 1.61
C CYS A 59 4.69 -7.79 3.09
N PRO A 60 3.44 -7.93 3.59
CA PRO A 60 3.15 -7.93 5.02
C PRO A 60 3.88 -9.06 5.76
N VAL A 61 3.99 -8.99 7.08
CA VAL A 61 4.69 -10.03 7.87
C VAL A 61 4.03 -11.42 7.76
N ASP A 62 2.74 -11.46 7.45
CA ASP A 62 1.92 -12.67 7.29
C ASP A 62 1.61 -13.01 5.82
N PHE A 63 2.38 -12.47 4.87
CA PHE A 63 2.16 -12.65 3.43
C PHE A 63 2.12 -14.12 2.96
N THR A 64 2.81 -15.02 3.66
CA THR A 64 2.80 -16.45 3.36
C THR A 64 1.45 -17.11 3.63
N LYS A 65 0.60 -16.51 4.47
CA LYS A 65 -0.73 -17.00 4.83
C LYS A 65 -1.86 -16.15 4.23
N GLU A 66 -1.74 -14.83 4.29
CA GLU A 66 -2.78 -13.88 3.88
C GLU A 66 -2.53 -13.27 2.47
N GLY A 67 -1.40 -13.62 1.86
CA GLY A 67 -0.96 -13.10 0.56
C GLY A 67 -0.31 -11.72 0.66
N MET A 68 0.19 -11.25 -0.48
CA MET A 68 0.80 -9.93 -0.63
C MET A 68 -0.27 -8.84 -0.80
N ILE A 69 0.13 -7.57 -0.77
CA ILE A 69 -0.73 -6.43 -1.12
C ILE A 69 -0.23 -5.91 -2.47
N LEU A 70 -1.12 -5.91 -3.46
CA LEU A 70 -0.84 -5.40 -4.81
C LEU A 70 -0.78 -3.88 -4.79
N ASP A 71 0.08 -3.31 -5.61
CA ASP A 71 0.16 -1.86 -5.84
C ASP A 71 -1.19 -1.27 -6.31
N ASP A 72 -1.93 -2.04 -7.09
CA ASP A 72 -3.27 -1.71 -7.57
C ASP A 72 -4.28 -1.59 -6.41
N GLU A 73 -4.11 -2.43 -5.38
CA GLU A 73 -4.85 -2.31 -4.12
C GLU A 73 -4.45 -1.03 -3.36
N ILE A 74 -3.15 -0.73 -3.27
CA ILE A 74 -2.64 0.50 -2.66
C ILE A 74 -3.21 1.72 -3.39
N ASN A 75 -3.18 1.73 -4.72
CA ASN A 75 -3.72 2.76 -5.59
C ASN A 75 -5.21 2.99 -5.29
N SER A 76 -5.99 1.92 -5.23
CA SER A 76 -7.43 2.00 -4.95
C SER A 76 -7.76 2.58 -3.57
N ARG A 77 -6.88 2.38 -2.57
CA ARG A 77 -7.08 2.79 -1.19
C ARG A 77 -6.57 4.20 -0.89
N ILE A 78 -5.41 4.58 -1.41
CA ILE A 78 -4.77 5.86 -1.01
C ILE A 78 -4.48 6.82 -2.15
N VAL A 79 -4.71 6.45 -3.42
CA VAL A 79 -4.51 7.35 -4.57
C VAL A 79 -5.86 7.78 -5.16
N ARG A 80 -6.69 6.82 -5.60
CA ARG A 80 -8.01 7.10 -6.19
C ARG A 80 -8.94 7.94 -5.29
N PRO A 81 -8.99 7.75 -3.95
CA PRO A 81 -9.88 8.53 -3.09
C PRO A 81 -9.29 9.86 -2.60
N LEU A 82 -8.07 10.25 -2.99
CA LEU A 82 -7.50 11.53 -2.57
C LEU A 82 -8.35 12.71 -3.06
N LYS A 83 -8.64 13.63 -2.14
CA LYS A 83 -9.39 14.85 -2.44
C LYS A 83 -8.49 15.87 -3.13
N GLU A 84 -9.10 16.73 -3.93
CA GLU A 84 -8.40 17.81 -4.62
C GLU A 84 -7.66 18.73 -3.63
N GLY A 85 -6.38 19.00 -3.92
CA GLY A 85 -5.50 19.81 -3.09
C GLY A 85 -4.87 19.08 -1.91
N VAL A 86 -5.12 17.78 -1.73
CA VAL A 86 -4.33 16.93 -0.82
C VAL A 86 -3.07 16.47 -1.54
N THR A 87 -1.93 16.47 -0.85
CA THR A 87 -0.67 15.91 -1.36
C THR A 87 -0.31 14.63 -0.60
N LEU A 88 -0.10 13.52 -1.30
CA LEU A 88 0.42 12.28 -0.73
C LEU A 88 1.89 12.11 -1.14
N HIS A 89 2.78 12.02 -0.14
CA HIS A 89 4.18 11.69 -0.31
C HIS A 89 4.39 10.20 -0.03
N ALA A 90 4.64 9.40 -1.07
CA ALA A 90 4.98 8.00 -0.93
C ALA A 90 6.50 7.81 -0.98
N ILE A 91 7.07 7.16 0.03
CA ILE A 91 8.47 6.79 0.10
C ILE A 91 8.51 5.28 0.28
N VAL A 92 8.98 4.57 -0.76
CA VAL A 92 8.99 3.11 -0.80
C VAL A 92 10.43 2.65 -0.94
N ASP A 93 10.94 2.01 0.10
CA ASP A 93 12.27 1.39 0.16
C ASP A 93 12.10 -0.13 0.02
N SER A 94 11.97 -0.57 -1.24
CA SER A 94 11.71 -1.95 -1.66
C SER A 94 12.50 -2.27 -2.93
N CYS A 95 12.83 -3.54 -3.15
CA CYS A 95 13.59 -3.98 -4.34
C CYS A 95 12.74 -4.04 -5.62
N HIS A 96 11.44 -4.26 -5.45
CA HIS A 96 10.42 -4.27 -6.50
C HIS A 96 9.29 -3.34 -6.05
#